data_AF-A0A8T9Q2N5-F1
#
_entry.id   AF-A0A8T9Q2N5-F1
#
_cell.length_a   1.000
_cell.length_b   1.000
_cell.length_c   1.000
_cell.angle_alpha   90.00
_cell.angle_beta   90.00
_cell.angle_gamma   90.00
#
_symmetry.space_group_name_H-M   'P 1'
#
loop_
_entity.id
_entity.type
_entity.pdbx_description
1 polymer ?
#
loop_
_entity_poly.entity_id
_entity_poly.type
_entity_poly.pdbx_seq_one_letter_code
_entity_poly.pdbx_strand_id
1 'polypeptide(L)'
;MGEELPSTWHSYAYNGNKILKKTNWYIMSCSDDSLMKPQAEEYIEEVRWMTPQEALGVLDEAYASIALVVRHYLGETSGKESAKEPAKEK
;
A
#
# COMPACT_ATOMS: atom_id res chain seq x y z
N MET A 1 -12.24 -9.43 5.44
CA MET A 1 -10.97 -9.30 4.70
C MET A 1 -11.31 -8.58 3.41
N GLY A 2 -10.57 -7.53 3.03
CA GLY A 2 -10.91 -6.77 1.83
C GLY A 2 -10.45 -7.44 0.54
N GLU A 3 -10.62 -6.72 -0.57
CA GLU A 3 -10.23 -7.15 -1.92
C GLU A 3 -8.72 -7.46 -1.97
N GLU A 4 -8.36 -8.55 -2.67
CA GLU A 4 -6.97 -8.99 -2.82
C GLU A 4 -6.23 -8.11 -3.83
N LEU A 5 -4.96 -7.82 -3.55
CA LEU A 5 -4.03 -7.14 -4.44
C LEU A 5 -2.95 -8.12 -4.93
N PRO A 6 -2.24 -7.81 -6.03
CA PRO A 6 -1.19 -8.66 -6.55
C PRO A 6 -0.17 -9.04 -5.48
N SER A 7 0.08 -10.34 -5.35
CA SER A 7 1.11 -10.83 -4.45
C SER A 7 2.51 -10.42 -4.92
N THR A 8 3.41 -10.19 -3.95
CA THR A 8 4.82 -9.87 -4.23
C THR A 8 5.75 -10.97 -3.72
N TRP A 9 6.94 -11.06 -4.30
CA TRP A 9 7.96 -12.02 -3.92
C TRP A 9 9.26 -11.31 -3.54
N HIS A 10 9.90 -11.80 -2.48
CA HIS A 10 11.11 -11.22 -1.91
C HIS A 10 12.13 -12.32 -1.66
N SER A 11 13.37 -12.11 -2.08
CA SER A 11 14.46 -13.04 -1.83
C SER A 11 15.41 -12.50 -0.77
N TYR A 12 15.79 -13.33 0.20
CA TYR A 12 16.81 -12.98 1.19
C TYR A 12 17.68 -14.19 1.52
N ALA A 13 18.87 -13.95 2.04
CA ALA A 13 19.74 -15.01 2.55
C ALA A 13 19.54 -15.16 4.06
N TYR A 14 19.36 -16.39 4.53
CA TYR A 14 19.27 -16.71 5.95
C TYR A 14 19.99 -18.03 6.23
N ASN A 15 20.94 -18.01 7.16
CA ASN A 15 21.79 -19.16 7.50
C ASN A 15 22.44 -19.83 6.26
N GLY A 16 22.93 -19.01 5.32
CA GLY A 16 23.56 -19.48 4.08
C GLY A 16 22.59 -19.96 2.99
N ASN A 17 21.29 -20.02 3.27
CA ASN A 17 20.28 -20.44 2.30
C ASN A 17 19.59 -19.24 1.66
N LYS A 18 19.36 -19.30 0.34
CA LYS A 18 18.50 -18.34 -0.36
C LYS A 18 17.05 -18.72 -0.12
N ILE A 19 16.30 -17.83 0.52
CA ILE A 19 14.88 -17.99 0.79
C ILE A 19 14.10 -17.09 -0.14
N LEU A 20 12.99 -17.61 -0.67
CA LEU A 20 12.00 -16.86 -1.42
C LEU A 20 10.71 -16.80 -0.60
N LYS A 21 10.25 -15.59 -0.28
CA LYS A 21 9.04 -15.35 0.52
C LYS A 21 7.95 -14.73 -0.35
N LYS A 22 6.74 -15.28 -0.28
CA LYS A 22 5.52 -14.69 -0.86
C LYS A 22 4.85 -13.78 0.18
N THR A 23 4.42 -12.61 -0.24
CA THR A 23 3.56 -11.70 0.54
C THR A 23 2.27 -11.47 -0.23
N ASN A 24 1.14 -11.78 0.41
CA ASN A 24 -0.20 -11.48 -0.12
C ASN A 24 -0.66 -10.12 0.44
N TRP A 25 -1.26 -9.30 -0.39
CA TRP A 25 -1.68 -7.94 -0.06
C TRP A 25 -3.21 -7.81 -0.16
N TYR A 26 -3.80 -6.99 0.70
CA TYR A 26 -5.26 -6.78 0.75
C TYR A 26 -5.58 -5.32 1.00
N ILE A 27 -6.68 -4.86 0.43
CA ILE A 27 -7.25 -3.54 0.75
C ILE A 27 -7.88 -3.62 2.15
N MET A 28 -7.64 -2.60 2.97
CA MET A 28 -8.23 -2.51 4.31
C MET A 28 -8.78 -1.10 4.53
N SER A 29 -9.89 -1.01 5.26
CA SER A 29 -10.45 0.25 5.75
C SER A 29 -9.96 0.52 7.16
N CYS A 30 -9.39 1.70 7.41
CA CYS A 30 -9.10 2.17 8.76
C CYS A 30 -10.35 2.86 9.32
N SER A 31 -10.85 2.39 10.46
CA SER A 31 -12.02 2.98 11.13
C SER A 31 -11.65 4.00 12.21
N ASP A 32 -10.44 3.92 12.75
CA ASP A 32 -9.93 4.79 13.81
C ASP A 32 -8.39 4.81 13.73
N ASP A 33 -7.83 6.00 13.53
CA ASP A 33 -6.40 6.28 13.47
C ASP A 33 -5.94 7.22 14.59
N SER A 34 -6.77 7.47 15.61
CA SER A 34 -6.52 8.44 16.69
C SER A 34 -5.25 8.17 17.51
N LEU A 35 -4.80 6.91 17.57
CA LEU A 35 -3.58 6.48 18.27
C LEU A 35 -2.46 6.03 17.32
N MET A 36 -2.58 6.36 16.03
CA MET A 36 -1.58 5.97 15.03
C MET A 36 -0.23 6.60 15.36
N LYS A 37 0.80 5.76 15.49
CA LYS A 37 2.17 6.19 15.74
C LYS A 37 3.16 5.19 15.12
N PRO A 38 4.36 5.64 14.73
CA PRO A 38 5.44 4.73 14.32
C PRO A 38 5.75 3.69 15.40
N GLN A 39 6.09 2.48 14.97
CA GLN A 39 6.54 1.39 15.84
C GLN A 39 8.07 1.30 15.80
N ALA A 40 8.73 1.89 16.79
CA ALA A 40 10.19 1.96 16.85
C ALA A 40 10.84 0.57 16.99
N GLU A 41 10.17 -0.39 17.63
CA GLU A 41 10.63 -1.77 17.79
C GLU A 41 10.72 -2.51 16.44
N GLU A 42 9.94 -2.07 15.45
CA GLU A 42 9.97 -2.57 14.07
C GLU A 42 10.85 -1.71 13.15
N TYR A 43 11.61 -0.75 13.70
CA TYR A 43 12.41 0.21 12.96
C TYR A 43 11.57 1.12 12.03
N ILE A 44 10.34 1.45 12.43
CA ILE A 44 9.48 2.40 11.71
C ILE A 44 9.66 3.79 12.31
N GLU A 45 10.15 4.74 11.51
CA GLU A 45 10.46 6.12 11.94
C GLU A 45 9.30 7.09 11.70
N GLU A 46 8.53 6.92 10.62
CA GLU A 46 7.42 7.80 10.23
C GLU A 46 6.21 6.97 9.79
N VAL A 47 5.01 7.45 10.16
CA VAL A 47 3.73 6.95 9.64
C VAL A 47 2.90 8.17 9.30
N ARG A 48 2.40 8.22 8.06
CA ARG A 48 1.52 9.30 7.59
C ARG A 48 0.53 8.78 6.56
N TRP A 49 -0.60 9.46 6.47
CA TRP A 49 -1.49 9.35 5.33
C TRP A 49 -0.91 10.13 4.16
N MET A 50 -1.06 9.58 2.95
CA MET A 50 -0.66 10.22 1.71
C MET A 50 -1.84 10.23 0.75
N THR A 51 -2.01 11.33 0.03
CA THR A 51 -2.84 11.39 -1.17
C THR A 51 -2.27 10.48 -2.26
N PRO A 52 -3.08 10.07 -3.27
CA PRO A 52 -2.58 9.31 -4.42
C PRO A 52 -1.36 9.96 -5.10
N GLN A 53 -1.36 11.29 -5.23
CA GLN A 53 -0.29 12.04 -5.89
C GLN A 53 0.99 12.05 -5.05
N GLU A 54 0.88 12.25 -3.73
CA GLU A 54 2.02 12.16 -2.81
C GLU A 54 2.62 10.75 -2.80
N ALA A 55 1.76 9.73 -2.75
CA ALA A 55 2.19 8.33 -2.79
C ALA A 55 2.97 8.05 -4.09
N LEU A 56 2.45 8.44 -5.25
CA LEU A 56 3.16 8.32 -6.52
C LEU A 56 4.51 9.05 -6.53
N GLY A 57 4.58 10.21 -5.89
CA GLY A 57 5.81 11.03 -5.81
C GLY A 57 6.95 10.37 -5.04
N VAL A 58 6.67 9.46 -4.10
CA VAL A 58 7.69 8.77 -3.28
C VAL A 58 7.96 7.33 -3.74
N LEU A 59 7.20 6.80 -4.70
CA LEU A 59 7.33 5.40 -5.12
C LEU A 59 8.67 5.05 -5.74
N ASP A 60 9.37 6.01 -6.34
CA ASP A 60 10.67 5.78 -6.96
C ASP A 60 11.76 5.51 -5.91
N GLU A 61 11.56 5.95 -4.67
CA GLU A 61 12.43 5.65 -3.52
C GLU A 61 12.02 4.35 -2.80
N ALA A 62 10.85 3.80 -3.12
CA ALA A 62 10.35 2.58 -2.53
C ALA A 62 10.89 1.33 -3.24
N TYR A 63 10.82 0.17 -2.56
CA TYR A 63 11.09 -1.10 -3.21
C TYR A 63 10.12 -1.36 -4.37
N ALA A 64 10.63 -1.85 -5.50
CA ALA A 64 9.84 -2.12 -6.71
C ALA A 64 8.61 -3.01 -6.45
N SER A 65 8.70 -3.94 -5.51
CA SER A 65 7.59 -4.76 -5.05
C SER A 65 6.45 -3.95 -4.44
N ILE A 66 6.76 -2.92 -3.66
CA ILE A 66 5.76 -2.03 -3.05
C ILE A 66 5.18 -1.11 -4.13
N ALA A 67 6.05 -0.55 -4.99
CA ALA A 67 5.60 0.27 -6.11
C ALA A 67 4.63 -0.46 -7.05
N LEU A 68 4.84 -1.76 -7.29
CA LEU A 68 3.93 -2.60 -8.07
C LEU A 68 2.52 -2.66 -7.43
N VAL A 69 2.45 -2.92 -6.12
CA VAL A 69 1.17 -3.05 -5.40
C VAL A 69 0.43 -1.72 -5.38
N VAL A 70 1.13 -0.62 -5.07
CA VAL A 70 0.54 0.72 -5.01
C VAL A 70 0.07 1.18 -6.40
N ARG A 71 0.88 1.00 -7.45
CA ARG A 71 0.48 1.33 -8.83
C ARG A 71 -0.74 0.53 -9.28
N HIS A 72 -0.81 -0.76 -8.93
CA HIS A 72 -1.98 -1.57 -9.23
C HIS A 72 -3.24 -1.03 -8.53
N TYR A 73 -3.16 -0.77 -7.22
CA TYR A 73 -4.27 -0.18 -6.46
C TYR A 73 -4.74 1.14 -7.08
N LEU A 74 -3.82 2.08 -7.34
CA LEU A 74 -4.16 3.39 -7.90
C LEU A 74 -4.70 3.33 -9.34
N GLY A 75 -4.24 2.36 -10.14
CA GLY A 75 -4.76 2.12 -11.49
C GLY A 75 -6.21 1.65 -11.47
N GLU A 76 -6.55 0.71 -10.59
CA GLU A 76 -7.91 0.19 -10.42
C GLU A 76 -8.87 1.24 -9.82
N THR A 77 -8.40 2.08 -8.89
CA THR A 77 -9.23 3.13 -8.29
C THR A 77 -9.53 4.27 -9.26
N SER A 78 -8.57 4.64 -10.12
CA SER A 78 -8.76 5.66 -11.16
C SER A 78 -9.88 5.29 -12.15
N GLY A 79 -10.08 3.99 -12.41
CA GLY A 79 -11.20 3.49 -13.19
C GLY A 79 -12.55 3.49 -12.46
N LYS A 80 -12.55 3.47 -11.12
CA LYS A 80 -13.75 3.41 -10.27
C LYS A 80 -14.25 4.81 -9.82
N GLU A 81 -13.38 5.83 -9.76
CA GLU A 81 -13.78 7.19 -9.36
C GLU A 81 -14.66 7.92 -10.40
N SER A 82 -14.66 7.49 -11.66
CA SER A 82 -15.56 8.05 -12.68
C SER A 82 -17.04 7.63 -12.52
N ALA A 83 -17.38 6.82 -11.51
CA ALA A 83 -18.73 6.32 -11.26
C ALA A 83 -19.40 6.83 -9.96
N LYS A 84 -18.77 7.76 -9.23
CA LYS A 84 -19.35 8.34 -8.01
C LYS A 84 -19.17 9.86 -7.94
N GLU A 85 -19.84 10.56 -8.83
CA GLU A 85 -20.19 11.96 -8.61
C GLU A 85 -21.49 11.98 -7.77
N PRO A 86 -21.52 12.54 -6.54
CA PRO A 86 -22.78 12.77 -5.86
C PRO A 86 -23.44 13.99 -6.50
N ALA A 87 -24.59 13.77 -7.15
CA ALA A 87 -25.53 14.82 -7.50
C ALA A 87 -25.87 15.64 -6.24
N LYS A 88 -25.26 16.82 -6.13
CA LYS A 88 -25.77 17.93 -5.34
C LYS A 88 -26.47 18.90 -6.28
N GLU A 89 -27.53 19.52 -5.74
CA GLU A 89 -28.41 20.54 -6.32
C GLU A 89 -29.65 19.96 -7.02
N LYS A 90 -30.91 20.27 -6.66
CA LYS A 90 -31.52 21.37 -5.90
C LYS A 90 -32.86 20.92 -5.32
#